data_AF-A0A7X8IZR2-F1
#
_entry.id   AF-A0A7X8IZR2-F1
#
_cell.length_a   1.000
_cell.length_b   1.000
_cell.length_c   1.000
_cell.angle_alpha   90.00
_cell.angle_beta   90.00
_cell.angle_gamma   90.00
#
_symmetry.space_group_name_H-M   'P 1'
#
loop_
_entity.id
_entity.type
_entity.pdbx_description
1 polymer ?
#
loop_
_entity_poly.entity_id
_entity_poly.type
_entity_poly.pdbx_seq_one_letter_code
_entity_poly.pdbx_strand_id
1 'polypeptide(L)' 'MKYSKESFTDELVSWILEKIEQKQFGTFGVEITMHEGMPVSITKTERNTFKRISGGIETK' A
#
# COMPACT_ATOMS: atom_id res chain seq x y z
N MET A 1 1.77 8.02 -17.30
CA MET A 1 2.26 9.19 -16.55
C MET A 1 3.72 8.92 -16.21
N LYS A 2 4.65 9.84 -16.47
CA LYS A 2 6.03 9.70 -15.99
C LYS A 2 6.05 10.21 -14.55
N TYR A 3 6.42 9.37 -13.58
CA TYR A 3 6.61 9.80 -12.20
C TYR A 3 8.03 10.33 -12.04
N SER A 4 8.20 11.49 -11.39
CA SER A 4 9.51 11.86 -10.86
C SER A 4 9.80 11.00 -9.62
N LYS A 5 11.08 10.81 -9.28
CA LYS A 5 11.49 10.06 -8.07
C LYS A 5 10.88 10.66 -6.80
N GLU A 6 10.77 11.97 -6.74
CA GLU A 6 10.23 12.73 -5.60
C GLU A 6 8.73 12.49 -5.46
N SER A 7 7.96 12.74 -6.53
CA SER A 7 6.51 12.51 -6.52
C SER A 7 6.14 11.05 -6.24
N PHE A 8 6.98 10.12 -6.69
CA PHE A 8 6.84 8.70 -6.38
C PHE A 8 7.05 8.41 -4.89
N THR A 9 8.08 9.00 -4.28
CA THR A 9 8.39 8.81 -2.87
C THR A 9 7.28 9.38 -1.99
N ASP A 10 6.78 10.56 -2.34
CA ASP A 10 5.69 11.23 -1.62
C ASP A 10 4.40 10.42 -1.68
N GLU A 11 4.04 9.85 -2.84
CA GLU A 11 2.85 9.01 -2.98
C GLU A 11 2.95 7.74 -2.13
N LEU A 12 4.12 7.09 -2.10
CA LEU A 12 4.32 5.90 -1.29
C LEU A 12 4.27 6.18 0.20
N VAL A 13 4.93 7.25 0.65
CA VAL A 13 4.93 7.66 2.06
C VAL A 13 3.49 7.99 2.48
N SER A 14 2.77 8.74 1.65
CA SER A 14 1.37 9.08 1.91
C SER A 14 0.51 7.84 2.05
N TRP A 15 0.64 6.89 1.12
CA TRP A 15 -0.14 5.65 1.16
C TRP A 15 0.18 4.80 2.40
N ILE A 16 1.45 4.69 2.81
CA ILE A 16 1.85 3.97 4.02
C ILE A 16 1.26 4.64 5.27
N LEU A 17 1.31 5.97 5.34
CA LEU A 17 0.73 6.73 6.45
C LEU A 17 -0.77 6.50 6.56
N GLU A 18 -1.51 6.51 5.44
CA GLU A 18 -2.95 6.19 5.43
C GLU A 18 -3.24 4.81 6.03
N LYS A 19 -2.39 3.80 5.77
CA LYS A 19 -2.56 2.45 6.35
C LYS A 19 -2.33 2.41 7.85
N ILE A 20 -1.34 3.17 8.33
CA ILE A 20 -1.05 3.29 9.76
C ILE A 20 -2.21 4.00 10.47
N GLU A 21 -2.71 5.11 9.91
CA GLU A 21 -3.84 5.86 10.46
C GLU A 21 -5.12 5.02 10.54
N GLN A 22 -5.40 4.24 9.50
CA GLN A 22 -6.55 3.34 9.45
C GLN A 22 -6.40 2.08 10.33
N LYS A 23 -5.27 1.91 11.03
CA LYS A 23 -4.94 0.73 11.84
C LYS A 23 -5.20 -0.58 11.09
N GLN A 24 -4.96 -0.60 9.77
CA GLN A 24 -5.20 -1.79 8.97
C GLN A 24 -4.09 -2.81 9.25
N PHE A 25 -4.49 -4.02 9.66
CA PHE A 25 -3.57 -5.12 9.94
C PHE A 25 -3.59 -6.12 8.77
N GLY A 26 -2.44 -6.35 8.15
CA GLY A 26 -2.34 -7.24 7.01
C GLY A 26 -0.99 -7.18 6.32
N THR A 27 -0.93 -7.80 5.14
CA THR A 27 0.22 -7.68 4.24
C THR A 27 -0.09 -6.62 3.21
N PHE A 28 0.75 -5.59 3.14
CA PHE A 28 0.68 -4.52 2.15
C PHE A 28 1.91 -4.62 1.26
N GLY A 29 1.69 -4.58 -0.05
CA GLY A 29 2.75 -4.69 -1.04
C GLY A 29 2.62 -3.60 -2.08
N VAL A 30 3.77 -3.15 -2.58
CA VAL A 30 3.84 -2.23 -3.71
C VAL A 30 4.67 -2.89 -4.79
N GLU A 31 4.13 -2.93 -6.00
CA GLU A 31 4.87 -3.27 -7.20
C GLU A 31 5.12 -2.00 -8.00
N ILE A 32 6.36 -1.87 -8.51
CA ILE A 32 6.79 -0.68 -9.25
C ILE A 32 7.29 -1.14 -10.60
N THR A 33 6.67 -0.62 -11.66
CA THR A 33 7.15 -0.84 -13.02
C THR A 33 8.03 0.33 -13.43
N MET A 34 9.24 0.00 -13.91
CA MET A 34 10.23 0.97 -14.35
C MET A 34 10.43 0.88 -15.87
N HIS A 35 10.68 2.01 -16.52
CA HIS A 35 11.17 2.09 -17.90
C HIS A 35 12.44 2.94 -17.91
N GLU A 36 13.55 2.41 -18.42
CA GLU A 36 14.85 3.12 -18.45
C GLU A 36 15.29 3.64 -17.06
N GLY A 37 14.98 2.89 -15.99
CA GLY A 37 15.30 3.27 -14.62
C GLY A 37 14.37 4.34 -14.01
N MET A 38 13.33 4.77 -14.74
CA MET A 38 12.32 5.71 -14.26
C MET A 38 10.99 5.01 -13.92
N PRO A 39 10.32 5.37 -12.82
CA PRO A 39 9.03 4.80 -12.47
C PRO A 39 7.95 5.25 -13.46
N VAL A 40 7.20 4.29 -14.00
CA VAL A 40 6.11 4.53 -14.96
C VAL A 40 4.74 4.10 -14.43
N SER A 41 4.70 3.15 -13.48
CA SER A 41 3.47 2.78 -12.79
C SER A 41 3.75 2.24 -11.39
N ILE A 42 2.75 2.39 -10.52
CA ILE A 42 2.72 1.87 -9.16
C ILE A 42 1.46 1.03 -9.03
N THR A 43 1.61 -0.22 -8.60
CA THR A 43 0.49 -1.11 -8.29
C THR A 43 0.49 -1.37 -6.78
N LYS A 44 -0.56 -0.90 -6.11
CA LYS A 44 -0.76 -1.09 -4.67
C LYS A 44 -1.55 -2.38 -4.46
N THR A 45 -1.04 -3.27 -3.62
CA THR A 45 -1.69 -4.54 -3.28
C THR A 45 -1.93 -4.63 -1.79
N GLU A 46 -3.11 -5.08 -1.42
CA GLU A 46 -3.54 -5.13 -0.02
C GLU A 46 -4.15 -6.49 0.27
N ARG A 47 -3.62 -7.15 1.30
CA ARG A 47 -4.18 -8.38 1.85
C ARG A 47 -4.43 -8.21 3.32
N ASN A 48 -5.63 -7.73 3.63
CA ASN A 48 -6.09 -7.56 5.01
C ASN A 48 -6.23 -8.92 5.69
N THR A 49 -5.64 -9.04 6.88
CA THR A 49 -5.77 -10.25 7.69
C THR A 49 -6.89 -10.02 8.69
N PHE A 50 -8.09 -10.49 8.36
CA PHE A 50 -9.21 -10.48 9.31
C PHE A 50 -8.99 -11.59 10.33
N LYS A 51 -8.87 -11.24 11.61
CA LYS A 51 -8.83 -12.23 12.68
C LYS A 51 -10.25 -12.74 12.90
N ARG A 52 -10.53 -13.95 12.41
CA ARG A 52 -11.81 -14.63 12.67
C ARG A 52 -11.79 -15.14 14.11
N ILE A 53 -12.61 -14.56 14.98
CA ILE A 53 -12.85 -15.08 16.33
C ILE A 53 -14.05 -16.03 16.29
N SER A 54 -14.18 -16.94 17.26
CA SER A 54 -15.20 -18.00 17.27
C SER A 54 -16.65 -17.50 17.29
N GLY A 55 -16.88 -16.18 17.36
CA GLY A 55 -18.19 -15.53 17.28
C GLY A 55 -18.37 -14.53 16.12
N GLY A 56 -17.41 -14.38 15.18
CA GLY A 56 -17.55 -13.45 14.06
C GLY A 56 -16.24 -12.90 13.48
N ILE A 57 -16.36 -11.80 12.72
CA ILE A 57 -15.23 -11.01 12.22
C ILE A 57 -15.04 -9.84 13.19
N GLU A 58 -13.89 -9.78 13.87
CA GLU A 58 -13.53 -8.61 14.66
C GLU A 58 -12.82 -7.61 13.73
N THR A 59 -13.54 -6.55 13.35
CA THR A 59 -12.93 -5.32 12.80
C THR A 59 -12.72 -4.36 13.96
N LYS A 60 -11.46 -4.09 14.29
CA LYS A 60 -11.08 -3.14 15.34
C LYS A 60 -11.09 -1.71 14.83
#